data_AF-A0A8H6XXD4-F1
#
_entry.id   AF-A0A8H6XXD4-F1
#
_cell.length_a   1.000
_cell.length_b   1.000
_cell.length_c   1.000
_cell.angle_alpha   90.00
_cell.angle_beta   90.00
_cell.angle_gamma   90.00
#
_symmetry.space_group_name_H-M   'P 1'
#
loop_
_entity.id
_entity.type
_entity.pdbx_description
1 polymer ?
#
loop_
_entity_poly.entity_id
_entity_poly.type
_entity_poly.pdbx_seq_one_letter_code
_entity_poly.pdbx_strand_id
1 'polypeptide(L)'
;MSSIATDPNPMVVEEPGPMTTSEAMPEQGQVPNHPMTMKNEAPPMVPFKERVIGVAKKTRGTLLSKPELKEHGQKILQGEASVHDINESPSM
;
A
#
# COMPACT_ATOMS: atom_id res chain seq x y z
N MET A 1 13.06 -32.78 56.90
CA MET A 1 14.07 -32.02 56.15
C MET A 1 14.62 -32.92 55.06
N SER A 2 14.18 -32.75 53.81
CA SER A 2 14.85 -33.32 52.64
C SER A 2 14.61 -32.39 51.46
N SER A 3 15.66 -31.68 51.06
CA SER A 3 15.70 -30.78 49.91
C SER A 3 15.86 -31.61 48.64
N ILE A 4 15.03 -31.38 47.63
CA ILE A 4 15.22 -31.95 46.29
C ILE A 4 15.85 -30.86 45.44
N ALA A 5 17.08 -31.13 45.00
CA ALA A 5 17.89 -30.23 44.23
C ALA A 5 17.34 -30.02 42.82
N THR A 6 17.45 -28.77 42.39
CA THR A 6 17.38 -28.25 41.03
C THR A 6 18.15 -29.08 40.02
N ASP A 7 17.56 -29.35 38.86
CA ASP A 7 18.31 -29.35 37.60
C ASP A 7 17.41 -28.80 36.46
N PRO A 8 17.70 -27.61 35.91
CA PRO A 8 16.95 -27.04 34.81
C PRO A 8 17.41 -27.71 33.50
N ASN A 9 16.44 -28.29 32.81
CA ASN A 9 16.57 -28.78 31.44
C ASN A 9 17.32 -27.75 30.57
N PRO A 10 18.47 -28.07 29.95
CA PRO A 10 19.18 -27.08 29.13
C PRO A 10 18.33 -26.78 27.89
N MET A 11 17.86 -25.54 27.80
CA MET A 11 17.31 -25.04 26.55
C MET A 11 18.43 -25.06 25.52
N VAL A 12 18.31 -25.96 24.55
CA VAL A 12 19.17 -25.96 23.36
C VAL A 12 18.87 -24.65 22.62
N VAL A 13 19.76 -23.68 22.77
CA VAL A 13 19.80 -22.48 21.94
C VAL A 13 20.30 -22.95 20.58
N GLU A 14 19.38 -23.20 19.65
CA GLU A 14 19.71 -23.46 18.26
C GLU A 14 20.19 -22.14 17.65
N GLU A 15 21.51 -21.97 17.59
CA GLU A 15 22.18 -20.85 16.95
C GLU A 15 21.88 -20.92 15.44
N PRO A 16 21.27 -19.90 14.82
CA PRO A 16 21.12 -19.89 13.37
C PRO A 16 22.52 -19.72 12.76
N GLY A 17 23.05 -20.81 12.20
CA GLY A 17 24.33 -20.81 11.50
C GLY A 17 24.39 -19.73 10.40
N PRO A 18 25.59 -19.27 10.02
CA PRO A 18 25.73 -18.28 8.97
C PRO A 18 25.16 -18.84 7.67
N MET A 19 24.05 -18.27 7.19
CA MET A 19 23.56 -18.54 5.84
C MET A 19 24.63 -18.12 4.85
N THR A 20 25.32 -19.12 4.29
CA THR A 20 26.25 -18.97 3.17
C THR A 20 25.45 -18.48 1.97
N THR A 21 25.44 -17.18 1.72
CA THR A 21 24.92 -16.61 0.47
C THR A 21 25.94 -16.86 -0.63
N SER A 22 25.81 -17.97 -1.33
CA SER A 22 26.47 -18.19 -2.63
C SER A 22 25.77 -19.34 -3.36
N GLU A 23 24.67 -19.06 -4.07
CA GLU A 23 24.36 -19.83 -5.28
C GLU A 23 23.38 -19.12 -6.22
N ALA A 24 23.79 -19.08 -7.50
CA ALA A 24 23.05 -18.75 -8.73
C ALA A 24 22.48 -17.33 -8.93
N MET A 25 23.28 -16.49 -9.60
CA MET A 25 22.76 -15.36 -10.38
C MET A 25 21.93 -15.90 -11.58
N PRO A 26 20.71 -15.43 -11.85
CA PRO A 26 20.05 -15.75 -13.11
C PRO A 26 20.72 -15.00 -14.26
N GLU A 27 21.19 -15.73 -15.29
CA GLU A 27 21.58 -15.15 -16.58
C GLU A 27 20.40 -14.36 -17.16
N GLN A 28 20.56 -13.04 -17.28
CA GLN A 28 19.64 -12.20 -18.02
C GLN A 28 19.76 -12.51 -19.52
N GLY A 29 18.88 -13.37 -20.03
CA GLY A 29 18.66 -13.50 -21.47
C GLY A 29 18.28 -12.14 -22.06
N GLN A 30 19.08 -11.63 -22.99
CA GLN A 30 18.79 -10.42 -23.75
C GLN A 30 17.53 -10.65 -24.60
N VAL A 31 16.42 -10.02 -24.20
CA VAL A 31 15.26 -9.86 -25.07
C VAL A 31 15.58 -8.76 -26.11
N PRO A 32 15.30 -8.97 -27.41
CA PRO A 32 15.53 -7.95 -28.44
C PRO A 32 14.72 -6.68 -28.16
N ASN A 33 15.42 -5.58 -27.89
CA ASN A 33 14.85 -4.23 -27.77
C ASN A 33 14.12 -3.85 -29.06
N HIS A 34 12.80 -3.96 -29.06
CA HIS A 34 11.94 -3.29 -30.03
C HIS A 34 11.13 -2.25 -29.25
N PRO A 35 11.34 -0.93 -29.48
CA PRO A 35 10.43 0.07 -28.97
C PRO A 35 9.14 0.00 -29.78
N MET A 36 8.26 -0.94 -29.43
CA MET A 36 6.85 -0.85 -29.79
C MET A 36 6.25 0.23 -28.89
N THR A 37 6.41 1.49 -29.30
CA THR A 37 5.73 2.64 -28.71
C THR A 37 4.24 2.54 -29.03
N MET A 38 3.57 1.55 -28.45
CA MET A 38 2.13 1.62 -28.29
C MET A 38 1.93 2.78 -27.33
N LYS A 39 1.40 3.90 -27.83
CA LYS A 39 0.71 4.88 -26.99
C LYS A 39 -0.48 4.15 -26.39
N ASN A 40 -0.19 3.35 -25.35
CA ASN A 40 -1.19 2.81 -24.47
C ASN A 40 -1.66 4.05 -23.72
N GLU A 41 -2.71 4.70 -24.23
CA GLU A 41 -3.44 5.73 -23.49
C GLU A 41 -4.09 5.02 -22.30
N ALA A 42 -3.26 4.71 -21.30
CA ALA A 42 -3.74 4.25 -20.02
C ALA A 42 -4.75 5.31 -19.56
N PRO A 43 -5.96 4.89 -19.13
CA PRO A 43 -6.94 5.84 -18.63
C PRO A 43 -6.28 6.70 -17.57
N PRO A 44 -6.58 8.02 -17.52
CA PRO A 44 -5.91 8.98 -16.66
C PRO A 44 -5.91 8.42 -15.23
N MET A 45 -4.73 8.00 -14.77
CA MET A 45 -4.61 7.33 -13.50
C MET A 45 -4.67 8.38 -12.40
N VAL A 46 -5.73 8.36 -11.59
CA VAL A 46 -5.86 9.23 -10.41
C VAL A 46 -4.59 9.07 -9.56
N PRO A 47 -3.90 10.17 -9.21
CA PRO A 47 -2.69 10.13 -8.40
C PRO A 47 -2.92 9.36 -7.09
N PHE A 48 -1.91 8.62 -6.62
CA PHE A 48 -2.05 7.78 -5.43
C PHE A 48 -2.60 8.55 -4.21
N LYS A 49 -2.10 9.76 -3.96
CA LYS A 49 -2.57 10.61 -2.86
C LYS A 49 -4.06 10.94 -2.97
N GLU A 50 -4.52 11.27 -4.18
CA GLU A 50 -5.93 11.57 -4.42
C GLU A 50 -6.80 10.33 -4.24
N ARG A 51 -6.34 9.15 -4.67
CA ARG A 51 -7.05 7.90 -4.41
C ARG A 51 -7.25 7.64 -2.91
N VAL A 52 -6.19 7.81 -2.11
CA VAL A 52 -6.26 7.65 -0.65
C VAL A 52 -7.28 8.61 -0.05
N ILE A 53 -7.25 9.87 -0.46
CA ILE A 53 -8.18 10.89 0.03
C ILE A 53 -9.63 10.60 -0.41
N GLY A 54 -9.83 10.15 -1.65
CA GLY A 54 -11.13 9.75 -2.17
C GLY A 54 -11.75 8.60 -1.37
N VAL A 55 -10.95 7.56 -1.07
CA VAL A 55 -11.38 6.45 -0.18
C VAL A 55 -11.73 6.96 1.21
N ALA A 56 -10.91 7.82 1.80
CA ALA A 56 -11.16 8.37 3.13
C ALA A 56 -12.46 9.21 3.17
N LYS A 57 -12.68 10.09 2.19
CA LYS A 57 -13.91 10.89 2.06
C LYS A 57 -15.14 9.99 1.86
N LYS A 58 -15.06 8.99 0.97
CA LYS A 58 -16.14 8.03 0.73
C LYS A 58 -16.53 7.26 1.99
N THR A 59 -15.52 6.76 2.72
CA THR A 59 -15.71 6.02 3.96
C THR A 59 -16.32 6.91 5.04
N ARG A 60 -15.74 8.09 5.28
CA ARG A 60 -16.24 9.04 6.28
C ARG A 60 -17.65 9.52 5.97
N GLY A 61 -17.96 9.81 4.71
CA GLY A 61 -19.31 10.18 4.27
C GLY A 61 -20.33 9.08 4.50
N THR A 62 -19.93 7.82 4.31
CA THR A 62 -20.79 6.66 4.58
C THR A 62 -21.03 6.47 6.08
N LEU A 63 -19.97 6.53 6.89
CA LEU A 63 -20.07 6.34 8.36
C LEU A 63 -20.83 7.48 9.06
N LEU A 64 -20.72 8.71 8.55
CA LEU A 64 -21.39 9.88 9.12
C LEU A 64 -22.73 10.21 8.46
N SER A 65 -23.25 9.35 7.57
CA SER A 65 -24.47 9.61 6.78
C SER A 65 -24.46 10.97 6.07
N LYS A 66 -23.29 11.39 5.55
CA LYS A 66 -23.10 12.62 4.76
C LYS A 66 -22.97 12.25 3.27
N PRO A 67 -24.07 12.27 2.50
CA PRO A 67 -24.07 11.82 1.10
C PRO A 67 -23.15 12.66 0.21
N GLU A 68 -23.14 13.99 0.38
CA GLU A 68 -22.27 14.90 -0.38
C GLU A 68 -20.78 14.56 -0.23
N LEU A 69 -20.35 14.23 1.00
CA LEU A 69 -18.96 13.85 1.28
C LEU A 69 -18.62 12.50 0.65
N LYS A 70 -19.58 11.57 0.65
CA LYS A 70 -19.43 10.26 0.01
C LYS A 70 -19.28 10.41 -1.51
N GLU A 71 -20.16 11.20 -2.12
CA GLU A 71 -20.18 11.47 -3.56
C GLU A 71 -18.92 12.21 -4.00
N HIS A 72 -18.48 13.21 -3.25
CA HIS A 72 -17.22 13.88 -3.53
C HIS A 72 -16.02 12.92 -3.47
N GLY A 73 -15.99 12.03 -2.47
CA GLY A 73 -14.96 10.98 -2.41
C GLY A 73 -14.98 10.08 -3.64
N GLN A 74 -16.17 9.73 -4.13
CA GLN A 74 -16.34 8.92 -5.34
C GLN A 74 -15.87 9.65 -6.60
N LYS A 75 -16.19 10.94 -6.76
CA LYS A 75 -15.74 11.77 -7.89
C LYS A 75 -14.22 11.88 -7.96
N ILE A 76 -13.53 12.03 -6.81
CA ILE A 76 -12.06 11.99 -6.76
C ILE A 76 -11.53 10.65 -7.29
N LEU A 77 -12.15 9.53 -6.90
CA LEU A 77 -11.73 8.20 -7.37
C LEU A 77 -11.97 7.98 -8.87
N GLN A 78 -12.89 8.72 -9.47
CA GLN A 78 -13.16 8.72 -10.91
C GLN A 78 -12.30 9.73 -11.69
N GLY A 79 -11.55 10.59 -10.99
CA GLY A 79 -10.81 11.70 -11.61
C GLY A 79 -11.71 12.84 -12.09
N GLU A 80 -12.97 12.88 -11.64
CA GLU A 80 -13.97 13.92 -11.98
C GLU A 80 -13.88 15.14 -11.05
N ALA A 81 -13.18 15.03 -9.93
CA ALA A 81 -12.98 16.10 -8.96
C ALA A 81 -11.58 16.01 -8.32
N SER A 82 -11.02 17.16 -7.93
CA SER A 82 -9.79 17.27 -7.16
C SER A 82 -10.08 17.33 -5.66
N VAL A 83 -9.05 17.10 -4.86
CA VAL A 83 -9.12 17.22 -3.40
C VAL A 83 -9.50 18.65 -2.95
N HIS A 84 -9.12 19.66 -3.74
CA HIS A 84 -9.18 21.08 -3.40
C HIS A 84 -10.55 21.73 -3.71
N ASP A 85 -11.41 21.05 -4.46
CA ASP A 85 -12.67 21.62 -4.97
C ASP A 85 -13.71 21.95 -3.87
N ILE A 86 -13.48 21.51 -2.63
CA ILE A 86 -14.37 21.81 -1.48
C ILE A 86 -14.02 23.15 -0.82
N ASN A 87 -12.86 23.75 -1.12
CA ASN A 87 -12.35 24.89 -0.34
C ASN A 87 -12.73 26.27 -0.89
N GLU A 88 -13.59 26.35 -1.91
CA GLU A 88 -14.21 27.60 -2.36
C GLU A 88 -15.64 27.72 -1.84
N SER A 89 -15.79 27.88 -0.53
CA SER A 89 -16.99 28.53 0.00
C SER A 89 -16.77 30.04 -0.16
N PRO A 90 -17.59 30.77 -0.94
CA PRO A 90 -17.49 32.22 -1.00
C PRO A 90 -17.80 32.74 0.40
N SER A 91 -16.87 33.51 0.98
CA SER A 91 -17.21 34.37 2.11
C SER A 91 -18.35 35.26 1.66
N MET A 92 -19.49 35.16 2.35
CA MET A 92 -20.51 36.22 2.35
C MET A 92 -19.88 37.54 2.79
#